data_AF-A0A945S8D7-F1
#
_entry.id   AF-A0A945S8D7-F1
#
_cell.length_a   1.000
_cell.length_b   1.000
_cell.length_c   1.000
_cell.angle_alpha   90.00
_cell.angle_beta   90.00
_cell.angle_gamma   90.00
#
_symmetry.space_group_name_H-M   'P 1'
#
loop_
_entity.id
_entity.type
_entity.pdbx_description
1 polymer ?
#
loop_
_entity_poly.entity_id
_entity_poly.type
_entity_poly.pdbx_seq_one_letter_code
_entity_poly.pdbx_strand_id
1 'polypeptide(L)'
;MGICTFGAICGELLSARVGGDIPLVAITTFYFVVLLGWRRPLFCGLGAAVLLDLFLMRSVPITVLLVPMAAVLALFWRRHGDCKTPGVQALPGAILGGATGTAVVLCLIVPFESFTWAFVLHCAWVWGSTLLLGVISAPLWIAALDHSAARLELPCFRDIQEHLDPSRHN
;
A
#
# COMPACT_ATOMS: atom_id res chain seq x y z
N MET A 1 -15.03 -3.17 0.80
CA MET A 1 -13.75 -3.46 0.12
C MET A 1 -13.70 -2.86 -1.28
N GLY A 2 -14.63 -3.19 -2.19
CA GLY A 2 -14.62 -2.67 -3.57
C GLY A 2 -14.48 -1.14 -3.69
N ILE A 3 -15.23 -0.36 -2.92
CA ILE A 3 -15.14 1.11 -2.89
C ILE A 3 -13.75 1.58 -2.45
N CYS A 4 -13.19 1.00 -1.39
CA CYS A 4 -11.86 1.35 -0.88
C CYS A 4 -10.75 1.00 -1.88
N THR A 5 -10.86 -0.17 -2.51
CA THR A 5 -9.91 -0.62 -3.54
C THR A 5 -10.01 0.24 -4.80
N PHE A 6 -11.21 0.65 -5.21
CA PHE A 6 -11.40 1.62 -6.29
C PHE A 6 -10.80 2.99 -5.94
N GLY A 7 -11.03 3.47 -4.72
CA GLY A 7 -10.41 4.70 -4.21
C GLY A 7 -8.88 4.64 -4.24
N ALA A 8 -8.31 3.49 -3.89
CA ALA A 8 -6.87 3.25 -3.97
C ALA A 8 -6.34 3.32 -5.41
N ILE A 9 -7.02 2.69 -6.37
CA ILE A 9 -6.70 2.79 -7.81
C ILE A 9 -6.73 4.25 -8.24
N CYS A 10 -7.80 4.98 -7.94
CA CYS A 10 -7.93 6.39 -8.33
C CYS A 10 -6.83 7.26 -7.70
N GLY A 11 -6.51 7.06 -6.43
CA GLY A 11 -5.44 7.79 -5.75
C GLY A 11 -4.07 7.51 -6.37
N GLU A 12 -3.77 6.26 -6.69
CA GLU A 12 -2.51 5.85 -7.31
C GLU A 12 -2.39 6.39 -8.74
N LEU A 13 -3.48 6.37 -9.53
CA LEU A 13 -3.54 7.00 -10.85
C LEU A 13 -3.33 8.52 -10.81
N LEU A 14 -3.94 9.21 -9.85
CA LEU A 14 -3.77 10.67 -9.67
C LEU A 14 -2.34 11.00 -9.26
N SER A 15 -1.76 10.22 -8.35
CA SER A 15 -0.36 10.35 -7.96
C SER A 15 0.57 10.15 -9.15
N ALA A 16 0.35 9.11 -9.96
CA ALA A 16 1.17 8.82 -11.12
C ALA A 16 1.18 9.98 -12.13
N ARG A 17 0.04 10.68 -12.30
CA ARG A 17 -0.03 11.87 -13.18
C ARG A 17 0.84 13.04 -12.72
N VAL A 18 1.09 13.18 -11.42
CA VAL A 18 1.98 14.23 -10.89
C VAL A 18 3.42 13.74 -10.69
N GLY A 19 3.75 12.55 -11.19
CA GLY A 19 5.09 11.95 -11.12
C GLY A 19 5.40 11.22 -9.82
N GLY A 20 4.42 11.00 -8.94
CA GLY A 20 4.58 10.21 -7.72
C GLY A 20 4.06 8.78 -7.89
N ASP A 21 4.79 7.78 -7.40
CA ASP A 21 4.34 6.38 -7.41
C ASP A 21 4.05 5.92 -5.97
N ILE A 22 2.77 6.00 -5.57
CA ILE A 22 2.32 5.67 -4.22
C ILE A 22 1.61 4.31 -4.27
N PRO A 23 2.06 3.28 -3.53
CA PRO A 23 1.49 1.95 -3.61
C PRO A 23 0.19 1.80 -2.81
N LEU A 24 -0.83 2.63 -3.09
CA LEU A 24 -2.10 2.66 -2.35
C LEU A 24 -2.87 1.35 -2.48
N VAL A 25 -2.82 0.67 -3.64
CA VAL A 25 -3.47 -0.64 -3.80
C VAL A 25 -2.83 -1.69 -2.88
N ALA A 26 -1.50 -1.67 -2.76
CA ALA A 26 -0.77 -2.57 -1.86
C ALA A 26 -1.05 -2.23 -0.38
N ILE A 27 -1.06 -0.95 0.00
CA ILE A 27 -1.40 -0.48 1.36
C ILE A 27 -2.83 -0.87 1.73
N THR A 28 -3.78 -0.70 0.81
CA THR A 28 -5.18 -1.09 1.01
C THR A 28 -5.31 -2.60 1.20
N THR A 29 -4.57 -3.38 0.41
CA THR A 29 -4.52 -4.83 0.59
C THR A 29 -3.95 -5.19 1.95
N PHE A 30 -2.81 -4.60 2.34
CA PHE A 30 -2.20 -4.81 3.65
C PHE A 30 -3.22 -4.58 4.77
N TYR A 31 -3.90 -3.45 4.76
CA TYR A 31 -4.92 -3.08 5.74
C TYR A 31 -6.04 -4.13 5.85
N PHE A 32 -6.63 -4.51 4.72
CA PHE A 32 -7.70 -5.51 4.73
C PHE A 32 -7.22 -6.91 5.08
N VAL A 33 -5.97 -7.29 4.77
CA VAL A 33 -5.41 -8.58 5.20
C VAL A 33 -5.22 -8.62 6.71
N VAL A 34 -4.76 -7.52 7.32
CA VAL A 34 -4.65 -7.40 8.77
C VAL A 34 -6.03 -7.62 9.42
N LEU A 35 -7.08 -6.99 8.90
CA LEU A 35 -8.42 -7.04 9.48
C LEU A 35 -9.18 -8.35 9.17
N LEU A 36 -9.26 -8.72 7.89
CA LEU A 36 -10.17 -9.76 7.39
C LEU A 36 -9.46 -11.10 7.08
N GLY A 37 -8.13 -11.16 7.23
CA GLY A 37 -7.30 -12.29 6.80
C GLY A 37 -6.97 -12.26 5.31
N TRP A 38 -6.16 -13.21 4.83
CA TRP A 38 -5.48 -13.06 3.54
C TRP A 38 -6.33 -13.35 2.30
N ARG A 39 -7.24 -14.34 2.34
CA ARG A 39 -7.88 -14.89 1.14
C ARG A 39 -8.61 -13.84 0.31
N ARG A 40 -9.66 -13.22 0.84
CA ARG A 40 -10.50 -12.26 0.08
C ARG A 40 -9.72 -10.99 -0.32
N PRO A 41 -8.98 -10.33 0.60
CA PRO A 41 -8.23 -9.12 0.27
C PRO A 41 -7.14 -9.35 -0.78
N LEU A 42 -6.44 -10.49 -0.74
CA LEU A 42 -5.41 -10.82 -1.72
C LEU A 42 -5.99 -10.89 -3.13
N PHE A 43 -7.06 -11.64 -3.35
CA PHE A 43 -7.63 -11.80 -4.70
C PHE A 43 -8.21 -10.50 -5.26
N CYS A 44 -8.89 -9.72 -4.43
CA CYS A 44 -9.38 -8.41 -4.86
C CYS A 44 -8.24 -7.41 -5.08
N GLY A 45 -7.20 -7.44 -4.25
CA GLY A 45 -5.98 -6.65 -4.43
C GLY A 45 -5.29 -6.98 -5.74
N LEU A 46 -5.18 -8.27 -6.10
CA LEU A 46 -4.61 -8.71 -7.37
C LEU A 46 -5.43 -8.22 -8.56
N GLY A 47 -6.76 -8.34 -8.50
CA GLY A 47 -7.63 -7.80 -9.54
C GLY A 47 -7.45 -6.29 -9.74
N ALA A 48 -7.36 -5.54 -8.65
CA ALA A 48 -7.09 -4.10 -8.68
C ALA A 48 -5.70 -3.76 -9.22
N ALA A 49 -4.68 -4.54 -8.84
CA ALA A 49 -3.32 -4.37 -9.32
C ALA A 49 -3.21 -4.59 -10.83
N VAL A 50 -3.86 -5.64 -11.35
CA VAL A 50 -3.92 -5.89 -12.80
C VAL A 50 -4.57 -4.71 -13.52
N LEU A 51 -5.72 -4.23 -13.04
CA LEU A 51 -6.39 -3.08 -13.64
C LEU A 51 -5.51 -1.83 -13.62
N LEU A 52 -4.84 -1.57 -12.50
CA LEU A 52 -3.99 -0.41 -12.34
C LEU A 52 -2.75 -0.47 -13.25
N ASP A 53 -2.05 -1.61 -13.31
CA ASP A 53 -0.89 -1.79 -14.18
C ASP A 53 -1.28 -1.65 -15.67
N LEU A 54 -2.49 -2.10 -16.05
CA LEU A 54 -3.07 -1.86 -17.38
C LEU A 54 -3.36 -0.38 -17.64
N PHE A 55 -3.96 0.34 -16.70
CA PHE A 55 -4.25 1.77 -16.86
C PHE A 55 -2.98 2.63 -16.92
N LEU A 56 -1.93 2.24 -16.20
CA LEU A 56 -0.63 2.88 -16.25
C LEU A 56 0.22 2.43 -17.44
N MET A 57 -0.27 1.47 -18.24
CA MET A 57 0.43 0.89 -19.39
C MET A 57 1.86 0.45 -19.05
N ARG A 58 2.05 -0.11 -17.84
CA ARG A 58 3.37 -0.54 -17.37
C ARG A 58 3.82 -1.78 -18.13
N SER A 59 5.07 -1.78 -18.58
CA SER A 59 5.71 -2.94 -19.22
C SER A 59 5.94 -4.09 -18.24
N VAL A 60 6.12 -3.78 -16.95
CA VAL A 60 6.31 -4.74 -15.87
C VAL A 60 5.17 -4.57 -14.85
N PRO A 61 4.49 -5.65 -14.44
CA PRO A 61 3.33 -5.56 -13.55
C PRO A 61 3.77 -5.38 -12.08
N ILE A 62 4.33 -4.22 -11.77
CA ILE A 62 4.93 -3.90 -10.46
C ILE A 62 3.89 -4.02 -9.34
N THR A 63 2.68 -3.48 -9.53
CA THR A 63 1.66 -3.51 -8.47
C THR A 63 1.19 -4.93 -8.22
N VAL A 64 1.10 -5.78 -9.26
CA VAL A 64 0.74 -7.20 -9.10
C VAL A 64 1.77 -7.94 -8.24
N LEU A 65 3.06 -7.60 -8.35
CA LEU A 65 4.12 -8.19 -7.53
C LEU A 65 4.09 -7.68 -6.08
N LEU A 66 3.72 -6.41 -5.88
CA LEU A 66 3.67 -5.81 -4.54
C LEU A 66 2.50 -6.31 -3.70
N VAL A 67 1.37 -6.67 -4.29
CA VAL A 67 0.17 -7.11 -3.57
C VAL A 67 0.40 -8.39 -2.73
N PRO A 68 0.99 -9.48 -3.26
CA PRO A 68 1.37 -10.65 -2.47
C PRO A 68 2.36 -10.29 -1.35
N MET A 69 3.35 -9.43 -1.64
CA MET A 69 4.31 -8.97 -0.65
C MET A 69 3.62 -8.24 0.51
N ALA A 70 2.67 -7.35 0.19
CA ALA A 70 1.84 -6.64 1.16
C ALA A 70 0.97 -7.60 1.99
N ALA A 71 0.41 -8.65 1.38
CA ALA A 71 -0.36 -9.64 2.10
C ALA A 71 0.50 -10.48 3.06
N VAL A 72 1.70 -10.88 2.66
CA VAL A 72 2.65 -11.59 3.55
C VAL A 72 3.08 -10.68 4.70
N LEU A 73 3.41 -9.42 4.40
CA LEU A 73 3.77 -8.43 5.41
C LEU A 73 2.62 -8.23 6.41
N ALA A 74 1.38 -8.13 5.94
CA ALA A 74 0.19 -8.02 6.77
C ALA A 74 -0.04 -9.24 7.66
N LEU A 75 0.22 -10.45 7.17
CA LEU A 75 0.12 -11.67 7.97
C LEU A 75 1.14 -11.70 9.12
N PHE A 76 2.36 -11.22 8.86
CA PHE A 76 3.37 -11.04 9.91
C PHE A 76 2.93 -9.96 10.90
N TRP A 77 2.45 -8.82 10.39
CA TRP A 77 2.04 -7.68 11.22
C TRP A 77 0.84 -8.00 12.12
N ARG A 78 -0.13 -8.76 11.60
CA ARG A 78 -1.32 -9.20 12.34
C ARG A 78 -0.96 -9.98 13.61
N ARG A 79 0.17 -10.70 13.63
CA ARG A 79 0.65 -11.44 14.81
C ARG A 79 1.14 -10.52 15.93
N HIS A 80 1.52 -9.29 15.61
CA HIS A 80 2.10 -8.33 16.56
C HIS A 80 1.06 -7.34 17.12
N GLY A 81 -0.18 -7.34 16.61
CA GLY A 81 -1.32 -6.62 17.21
C GLY A 81 -1.29 -5.09 17.13
N ASP A 82 -0.20 -4.49 16.68
CA ASP A 82 0.10 -3.08 16.95
C ASP A 82 -0.19 -2.13 15.78
N CYS A 83 -1.34 -2.31 15.12
CA CYS A 83 -1.76 -1.44 14.01
C CYS A 83 -2.38 -0.11 14.47
N LYS A 84 -2.38 0.21 15.77
CA LYS A 84 -3.12 1.35 16.31
C LYS A 84 -2.35 2.67 16.25
N THR A 85 -1.02 2.63 16.21
CA THR A 85 -0.20 3.84 16.23
C THR A 85 0.30 4.21 14.83
N PRO A 86 0.20 5.50 14.43
CA PRO A 86 0.63 5.93 13.11
C PRO A 86 2.14 5.71 12.88
N GLY A 87 2.95 5.76 13.94
CA GLY A 87 4.38 5.45 13.88
C GLY A 87 4.66 3.99 13.51
N VAL A 88 3.86 3.03 13.99
CA VAL A 88 4.02 1.62 13.63
C VAL A 88 3.50 1.36 12.21
N GLN A 89 2.49 2.09 11.74
CA GLN A 89 1.98 2.02 10.36
C GLN A 89 2.94 2.64 9.32
N ALA A 90 3.85 3.53 9.74
CA ALA A 90 4.88 4.08 8.87
C ALA A 90 5.87 3.01 8.38
N LEU A 91 6.14 1.97 9.17
CA LEU A 91 7.06 0.88 8.81
C LEU A 91 6.58 0.05 7.61
N PRO A 92 5.36 -0.52 7.59
CA PRO A 92 4.88 -1.23 6.40
C PRO A 92 4.75 -0.28 5.21
N GLY A 93 4.43 1.00 5.43
CA GLY A 93 4.50 2.04 4.41
C GLY A 93 5.89 2.20 3.80
N ALA A 94 6.93 2.27 4.62
CA ALA A 94 8.32 2.36 4.18
C ALA A 94 8.75 1.12 3.39
N ILE A 95 8.38 -0.08 3.85
CA ILE A 95 8.71 -1.35 3.19
C ILE A 95 8.05 -1.40 1.80
N LEU A 96 6.75 -1.08 1.73
CA LEU A 96 6.02 -1.07 0.46
C LEU A 96 6.55 0.02 -0.48
N GLY A 97 6.74 1.25 0.00
CA GLY A 97 7.29 2.35 -0.79
C GLY A 97 8.71 2.08 -1.30
N GLY A 98 9.58 1.54 -0.45
CA GLY A 98 10.93 1.14 -0.83
C GLY A 98 10.94 -0.01 -1.84
N ALA A 99 10.03 -0.98 -1.72
CA ALA A 99 9.90 -2.04 -2.72
C ALA A 99 9.38 -1.51 -4.07
N THR A 100 8.41 -0.58 -4.06
CA THR A 100 7.98 0.12 -5.27
C THR A 100 9.14 0.87 -5.91
N GLY A 101 9.85 1.69 -5.14
CA GLY A 101 11.01 2.44 -5.64
C GLY A 101 12.09 1.53 -6.22
N THR A 102 12.36 0.40 -5.56
CA THR A 102 13.31 -0.61 -6.05
C THR A 102 12.85 -1.21 -7.37
N ALA A 103 11.58 -1.61 -7.47
CA ALA A 103 11.02 -2.16 -8.70
C ALA A 103 11.03 -1.14 -9.84
N VAL A 104 10.66 0.11 -9.59
CA VAL A 104 10.71 1.19 -10.59
C VAL A 104 12.14 1.41 -11.06
N VAL A 105 13.10 1.57 -10.14
CA VAL A 105 14.51 1.80 -10.50
C VAL A 105 15.05 0.63 -11.33
N LEU A 106 14.90 -0.60 -10.84
CA LEU A 106 15.49 -1.78 -11.50
C LEU A 106 14.81 -2.15 -12.81
N CYS A 107 13.49 -2.02 -12.91
CA CYS A 107 12.73 -2.51 -14.06
C CYS A 107 12.47 -1.43 -15.11
N LEU A 108 12.40 -0.16 -14.72
CA LEU A 108 11.97 0.93 -15.61
C LEU A 108 13.06 1.98 -15.89
N ILE A 109 14.08 2.11 -15.04
CA ILE A 109 15.12 3.13 -15.21
C ILE A 109 16.45 2.50 -15.64
N VAL A 110 16.98 1.57 -14.84
CA VAL A 110 18.27 0.89 -15.09
C VAL A 110 18.42 0.31 -16.51
N PRO A 111 17.39 -0.32 -17.13
CA PRO A 111 17.57 -0.94 -18.44
C PRO A 111 17.72 0.05 -19.60
N PHE A 112 17.37 1.32 -19.41
CA PHE A 112 17.25 2.30 -20.50
C PHE A 112 18.22 3.48 -20.39
N GLU A 113 18.84 3.66 -19.23
CA GLU A 113 19.70 4.80 -18.91
C GLU A 113 21.18 4.44 -18.90
N SER A 114 22.05 5.38 -19.26
CA SER A 114 23.50 5.20 -19.20
C SER A 114 24.03 5.43 -17.78
N PHE A 115 24.98 4.60 -17.34
CA PHE A 115 25.53 4.69 -16.00
C PHE A 115 26.41 5.95 -15.81
N THR A 116 25.82 6.99 -15.23
CA THR A 116 26.46 8.28 -14.94
C THR A 116 26.18 8.69 -13.50
N TRP A 117 26.89 9.72 -13.00
CA TRP A 117 26.61 10.25 -11.67
C TRP A 117 25.20 10.86 -11.55
N ALA A 118 24.74 11.53 -12.62
CA ALA A 118 23.38 12.06 -12.69
C ALA A 118 22.32 10.94 -12.60
N PHE A 119 22.59 9.80 -13.23
CA PHE A 119 21.75 8.60 -13.14
C PHE A 119 21.65 8.07 -11.70
N VAL A 120 22.76 8.00 -10.96
CA VAL A 120 22.76 7.56 -9.55
C VAL A 120 21.92 8.49 -8.68
N LEU A 121 22.08 9.81 -8.85
CA LEU A 121 21.28 10.80 -8.14
C LEU A 121 19.79 10.71 -8.49
N HIS A 122 19.45 10.48 -9.76
CA HIS A 122 18.08 10.27 -10.20
C HIS A 122 17.45 9.01 -9.57
N CYS A 123 18.17 7.89 -9.55
CA CYS A 123 17.71 6.66 -8.90
C CYS A 123 17.51 6.85 -7.40
N ALA A 124 18.46 7.51 -6.72
CA ALA A 124 18.36 7.83 -5.30
C ALA A 124 17.17 8.75 -5.01
N TRP A 125 16.91 9.73 -5.88
CA TRP A 125 15.75 10.61 -5.78
C TRP A 125 14.44 9.83 -5.91
N VAL A 126 14.28 9.02 -6.97
CA VAL A 126 13.07 8.22 -7.20
C VAL A 126 12.82 7.23 -6.06
N TRP A 127 13.86 6.51 -5.64
CA TRP A 127 13.77 5.56 -4.51
C TRP A 127 13.45 6.28 -3.20
N GLY A 128 14.12 7.40 -2.92
CA GLY A 128 13.87 8.21 -1.72
C GLY A 128 12.45 8.79 -1.69
N SER A 129 11.96 9.32 -2.81
CA SER A 129 10.61 9.89 -2.89
C SER A 129 9.53 8.83 -2.72
N THR A 130 9.68 7.66 -3.34
CA THR A 130 8.70 6.55 -3.21
C THR A 130 8.68 5.97 -1.79
N LEU A 131 9.84 5.86 -1.15
CA LEU A 131 9.94 5.47 0.27
C LEU A 131 9.25 6.49 1.17
N LEU A 132 9.55 7.79 1.03
CA LEU A 132 8.95 8.85 1.83
C LEU A 132 7.43 8.92 1.62
N LEU A 133 6.98 8.80 0.37
CA LEU A 133 5.57 8.75 0.04
C LEU A 133 4.91 7.52 0.67
N GLY A 134 5.56 6.35 0.67
CA GLY A 134 5.05 5.16 1.37
C GLY A 134 4.89 5.37 2.88
N VAL A 135 5.91 5.94 3.53
CA VAL A 135 5.92 6.29 4.96
C VAL A 135 4.77 7.22 5.34
N ILE A 136 4.50 8.22 4.50
CA ILE A 136 3.46 9.23 4.77
C ILE A 136 2.08 8.72 4.38
N SER A 137 1.95 8.10 3.21
CA SER A 137 0.66 7.67 2.66
C SER A 137 0.04 6.52 3.44
N ALA A 138 0.83 5.57 3.96
CA ALA A 138 0.28 4.43 4.70
C ALA A 138 -0.54 4.85 5.94
N PRO A 139 -0.02 5.64 6.89
CA PRO A 139 -0.80 6.06 8.06
C PRO A 139 -1.98 6.96 7.68
N LEU A 140 -1.81 7.87 6.72
CA LEU A 140 -2.89 8.74 6.26
C LEU A 140 -4.03 7.96 5.62
N TRP A 141 -3.69 6.98 4.77
CA TRP A 141 -4.66 6.16 4.08
C TRP A 141 -5.38 5.21 5.02
N ILE A 142 -4.66 4.58 5.94
CA ILE A 142 -5.26 3.72 6.98
C ILE A 142 -6.21 4.55 7.86
N ALA A 143 -5.81 5.75 8.31
CA ALA A 143 -6.68 6.63 9.07
C ALA A 143 -7.95 7.05 8.27
N ALA A 144 -7.81 7.31 6.97
CA ALA A 144 -8.95 7.62 6.11
C ALA A 144 -9.90 6.41 5.96
N LEU A 145 -9.35 5.19 5.85
CA LEU A 145 -10.12 3.96 5.79
C LEU A 145 -10.85 3.68 7.12
N ASP A 146 -10.17 3.84 8.24
CA ASP A 146 -10.75 3.70 9.59
C ASP A 146 -11.88 4.70 9.81
N HIS A 147 -11.67 5.97 9.44
CA HIS A 147 -12.69 7.01 9.54
C HIS A 147 -13.91 6.74 8.65
N SER A 148 -13.66 6.26 7.43
CA SER A 148 -14.74 5.87 6.51
C SER A 148 -15.51 4.66 7.02
N ALA A 149 -14.82 3.67 7.59
CA ALA A 149 -15.43 2.49 8.17
C ALA A 149 -16.29 2.85 9.40
N ALA A 150 -15.82 3.75 10.26
CA ALA A 150 -16.55 4.25 11.41
C ALA A 150 -17.83 5.00 11.00
N ARG A 151 -17.76 5.87 9.99
CA ARG A 151 -18.93 6.61 9.47
C ARG A 151 -19.98 5.72 8.81
N LEU A 152 -19.56 4.59 8.26
CA LEU A 152 -20.43 3.63 7.58
C LEU A 152 -20.96 2.53 8.51
N GLU A 153 -20.63 2.58 9.82
CA GLU A 153 -21.02 1.61 10.85
C GLU A 153 -20.87 0.15 10.41
N LEU A 154 -19.77 -0.16 9.70
CA LEU A 154 -19.61 -1.49 9.09
C LEU A 154 -19.52 -2.57 10.18
N PRO A 155 -20.43 -3.57 10.20
CA PRO A 155 -20.51 -4.56 11.29
C PRO A 155 -19.20 -5.33 11.48
N CYS A 156 -18.54 -5.70 10.37
CA CYS A 156 -17.26 -6.40 10.40
C CYS A 156 -16.14 -5.58 11.04
N PHE A 157 -16.20 -4.24 11.00
CA PHE A 157 -15.19 -3.39 11.59
C PHE A 157 -15.38 -3.26 13.11
N ARG A 158 -16.64 -3.20 13.55
CA ARG A 158 -17.00 -3.13 14.98
C ARG A 158 -16.59 -4.41 15.72
N ASP A 159 -16.93 -5.58 15.17
CA ASP A 159 -16.60 -6.87 15.77
C ASP A 159 -15.08 -7.09 15.89
N ILE A 160 -14.30 -6.61 14.91
CA ILE A 160 -12.84 -6.72 14.91
C ILE A 160 -12.21 -5.69 15.87
N GLN A 161 -12.75 -4.47 15.96
CA GLN A 161 -12.30 -3.50 16.97
C GLN A 161 -12.54 -4.01 18.39
N GLU A 162 -13.68 -4.63 18.67
CA GLU A 162 -13.99 -5.26 19.97
C GLU A 162 -13.00 -6.40 20.30
N HIS A 163 -12.60 -7.20 19.30
CA HIS A 163 -11.58 -8.25 19.48
C HIS A 163 -10.16 -7.71 19.69
N LEU A 164 -9.83 -6.56 19.11
CA LEU A 164 -8.50 -5.93 19.21
C LEU A 164 -8.40 -4.94 20.39
N ASP A 165 -9.51 -4.57 21.03
CA ASP A 165 -9.55 -3.66 22.17
C ASP A 165 -10.71 -3.97 23.15
N PRO A 166 -10.59 -5.08 23.93
CA PRO A 166 -11.62 -5.45 24.90
C PRO A 166 -11.77 -4.43 26.05
N SER A 167 -10.85 -3.47 26.18
CA SER A 167 -10.81 -2.52 27.29
C SER A 167 -11.78 -1.33 27.17
N ARG A 168 -12.40 -1.11 25.99
CA ARG A 168 -13.35 -0.01 25.75
C ARG A 168 -14.76 -0.23 26.33
N HIS A 169 -15.05 -1.41 26.86
CA HIS A 169 -16.36 -1.79 27.40
C HIS A 169 -16.39 -2.05 28.92
N ASN A 170 -15.31 -1.70 29.63
CA ASN A 170 -15.29 -1.61 31.09
C ASN A 170 -15.25 -0.14 31.51
#